data_AF-A0A0C3J5Q8-F1
#
_entry.id   AF-A0A0C3J5Q8-F1
#
_cell.length_a   1.000
_cell.length_b   1.000
_cell.length_c   1.000
_cell.angle_alpha   90.00
_cell.angle_beta   90.00
_cell.angle_gamma   90.00
#
_symmetry.space_group_name_H-M   'P 1'
#
loop_
_entity.id
_entity.type
_entity.pdbx_description
1 polymer ?
#
loop_
_entity_poly.entity_id
_entity_poly.type
_entity_poly.pdbx_seq_one_letter_code
_entity_poly.pdbx_strand_id
1 'polypeptide(L)'
;MDTEVVAEKGKQRPVNEKNDKSNNDDEVEFIRSDHERVKQLLRKHIGRPFTFPVRCHLTRHLESFGFKWASQKLFPWKSLLNHLAGSALVLMNWPADVIFPGEERRGKGNGKGISDLTLTDCSKLVAALEDQSTNRLHLQRFPKLKEALLSSKKPVIISAPPSHDSNLTRGKRVFVNSTVDYLGPSRLPNIAATRVRRNKTK
;
A
#
# COMPACT_ATOMS: atom_id res chain seq x y z
N MET A 1 53.88 56.80 -19.04
CA MET A 1 53.09 57.88 -18.44
C MET A 1 52.02 57.21 -17.62
N ASP A 2 52.40 56.95 -16.38
CA ASP A 2 51.61 56.41 -15.30
C ASP A 2 50.61 57.45 -14.80
N THR A 3 49.37 57.05 -14.52
CA THR A 3 48.49 57.81 -13.61
C THR A 3 47.51 56.88 -12.91
N GLU A 4 47.82 56.68 -11.64
CA GLU A 4 46.99 56.56 -10.45
C GLU A 4 45.65 55.80 -10.40
N VAL A 5 45.66 54.95 -9.37
CA VAL A 5 44.58 54.30 -8.61
C VAL A 5 43.66 55.32 -7.95
N VAL A 6 42.34 55.11 -8.02
CA VAL A 6 41.41 55.54 -6.95
C VAL A 6 40.45 54.41 -6.62
N ALA A 7 40.51 53.97 -5.37
CA ALA A 7 39.58 53.05 -4.75
C ALA A 7 38.40 53.82 -4.15
N GLU A 8 37.17 53.28 -4.28
CA GLU A 8 36.09 53.64 -3.36
C GLU A 8 35.34 52.38 -2.87
N LYS A 9 35.25 52.28 -1.55
CA LYS A 9 34.56 51.26 -0.76
C LYS A 9 33.06 51.50 -0.81
N GLY A 10 32.26 50.44 -0.97
CA GLY A 10 30.80 50.53 -0.80
C GLY A 10 30.11 49.20 -0.45
N LYS A 11 29.95 48.96 0.86
CA LYS A 11 28.88 48.18 1.55
C LYS A 11 28.64 46.69 1.22
N GLN A 12 28.89 45.85 2.23
CA GLN A 12 28.16 44.61 2.49
C GLN A 12 26.68 44.89 2.80
N ARG A 13 25.77 44.00 2.35
CA ARG A 13 24.90 43.13 3.20
C ARG A 13 23.88 42.31 2.36
N PRO A 14 23.29 41.23 2.93
CA PRO A 14 22.83 40.03 2.22
C PRO A 14 21.31 39.99 2.03
N VAL A 15 20.80 38.78 1.73
CA VAL A 15 19.41 38.30 1.76
C VAL A 15 18.71 38.32 0.39
N ASN A 16 18.55 37.13 -0.21
CA ASN A 16 17.23 36.50 -0.15
C ASN A 16 17.29 35.00 -0.48
N GLU A 17 17.13 34.23 0.59
CA GLU A 17 16.61 32.87 0.60
C GLU A 17 15.21 32.90 -0.03
N LYS A 18 15.11 32.53 -1.30
CA LYS A 18 13.81 32.14 -1.87
C LYS A 18 13.61 30.66 -1.59
N ASN A 19 13.02 30.43 -0.43
CA ASN A 19 12.17 29.27 -0.17
C ASN A 19 11.06 29.23 -1.24
N ASP A 20 11.29 28.51 -2.33
CA ASP A 20 10.19 28.00 -3.12
C ASP A 20 9.64 26.78 -2.37
N LYS A 21 8.65 27.09 -1.53
CA LYS A 21 7.66 26.13 -1.03
C LYS A 21 6.96 25.53 -2.25
N SER A 22 7.48 24.42 -2.76
CA SER A 22 6.70 23.56 -3.63
C SER A 22 5.56 22.98 -2.80
N ASN A 23 4.36 23.39 -3.15
CA ASN A 23 3.08 23.07 -2.52
C ASN A 23 2.97 21.59 -2.12
N ASN A 24 2.80 21.36 -0.82
CA ASN A 24 2.33 20.09 -0.26
C ASN A 24 0.80 19.93 -0.40
N ASP A 25 0.14 20.79 -1.18
CA ASP A 25 -1.32 20.88 -1.20
C ASP A 25 -1.98 19.64 -1.82
N ASP A 26 -1.33 19.00 -2.81
CA ASP A 26 -1.83 17.76 -3.41
C ASP A 26 -1.79 16.58 -2.42
N GLU A 27 -0.74 16.51 -1.59
CA GLU A 27 -0.60 15.48 -0.56
C GLU A 27 -1.57 15.73 0.60
N VAL A 28 -1.75 17.00 0.99
CA VAL A 28 -2.68 17.41 2.05
C VAL A 28 -4.13 17.22 1.62
N GLU A 29 -4.50 17.50 0.36
CA GLU A 29 -5.85 17.22 -0.15
C GLU A 29 -6.12 15.72 -0.25
N PHE A 30 -5.16 14.92 -0.73
CA PHE A 30 -5.32 13.47 -0.82
C PHE A 30 -5.51 12.86 0.58
N ILE A 31 -4.70 13.24 1.56
CA ILE A 31 -4.82 12.80 2.95
C ILE A 31 -6.16 13.24 3.57
N ARG A 32 -6.62 14.47 3.28
CA ARG A 32 -7.88 15.01 3.80
C ARG A 32 -9.10 14.32 3.20
N SER A 33 -9.05 13.97 1.91
CA SER A 33 -10.08 13.21 1.20
C SER A 33 -10.23 11.80 1.76
N ASP A 34 -9.11 11.09 1.97
CA ASP A 34 -9.11 9.77 2.60
C ASP A 34 -9.62 9.84 4.05
N HIS A 35 -9.24 10.87 4.80
CA HIS A 35 -9.69 11.03 6.18
C HIS A 35 -11.20 11.28 6.30
N GLU A 36 -11.82 12.04 5.38
CA GLU A 36 -13.28 12.22 5.37
C GLU A 36 -14.03 10.97 4.89
N ARG A 37 -13.50 10.22 3.90
CA ARG A 37 -14.04 8.91 3.51
C ARG A 37 -14.01 7.92 4.66
N VAL A 38 -12.91 7.91 5.42
CA VAL A 38 -12.78 7.10 6.62
C VAL A 38 -13.77 7.53 7.69
N LYS A 39 -13.93 8.83 7.95
CA LYS A 39 -14.97 9.31 8.88
C LYS A 39 -16.35 8.85 8.45
N GLN A 40 -16.69 8.90 7.16
CA GLN A 40 -17.97 8.40 6.66
C GLN A 40 -18.11 6.88 6.83
N LEU A 41 -17.06 6.10 6.58
CA LEU A 41 -17.04 4.65 6.82
C LEU A 41 -17.18 4.31 8.31
N LEU A 42 -16.49 5.06 9.18
CA LEU A 42 -16.60 4.90 10.63
C LEU A 42 -17.96 5.38 11.17
N ARG A 43 -18.58 6.39 10.57
CA ARG A 43 -19.95 6.83 10.87
C ARG A 43 -20.98 5.73 10.61
N LYS A 44 -20.73 4.80 9.67
CA LYS A 44 -21.59 3.61 9.49
C LYS A 44 -21.42 2.57 10.61
N HIS A 45 -20.38 2.70 11.44
CA HIS A 45 -20.00 1.72 12.47
C HIS A 45 -19.73 2.40 13.83
N ILE A 46 -20.59 3.35 14.22
CA ILE A 46 -20.48 4.08 15.48
C ILE A 46 -20.34 3.11 16.67
N GLY A 47 -19.36 3.38 17.54
CA GLY A 47 -19.07 2.58 18.73
C GLY A 47 -18.25 1.32 18.50
N ARG A 48 -17.83 1.01 17.26
CA ARG A 48 -16.98 -0.16 16.95
C ARG A 48 -15.52 0.23 16.70
N PRO A 49 -14.56 -0.70 16.89
CA PRO A 49 -13.16 -0.44 16.56
C PRO A 49 -12.98 -0.04 15.09
N PHE A 50 -12.04 0.86 14.78
CA PHE A 50 -11.81 1.33 13.42
C PHE A 50 -11.38 0.23 12.42
N THR A 51 -10.94 -0.93 12.91
CA THR A 51 -10.62 -2.12 12.11
C THR A 51 -11.85 -2.96 11.74
N PHE A 52 -13.01 -2.66 12.32
CA PHE A 52 -14.25 -3.39 12.10
C PHE A 52 -14.68 -3.46 10.63
N PRO A 53 -14.62 -2.37 9.83
CA PRO A 53 -14.98 -2.44 8.41
C PRO A 53 -14.11 -3.45 7.65
N VAL A 54 -12.79 -3.41 7.86
CA VAL A 54 -11.85 -4.36 7.22
C VAL A 54 -12.20 -5.80 7.59
N ARG A 55 -12.47 -6.07 8.88
CA ARG A 55 -12.90 -7.39 9.34
C ARG A 55 -14.17 -7.83 8.62
N CYS A 56 -15.20 -7.00 8.60
CA CYS A 56 -16.48 -7.33 7.96
C CYS A 56 -16.34 -7.63 6.47
N HIS A 57 -15.63 -6.78 5.73
CA HIS A 57 -15.43 -6.98 4.29
C HIS A 57 -14.61 -8.24 3.99
N LEU A 58 -13.47 -8.43 4.67
CA LEU A 58 -12.65 -9.64 4.46
C LEU A 58 -13.39 -10.91 4.87
N THR A 59 -14.08 -10.90 6.01
CA THR A 59 -14.89 -12.04 6.47
C THR A 59 -15.95 -12.39 5.44
N ARG A 60 -16.76 -11.42 4.99
CA ARG A 60 -17.80 -11.63 3.98
C ARG A 60 -17.22 -12.16 2.68
N HIS A 61 -16.08 -11.62 2.26
CA HIS A 61 -15.41 -12.04 1.03
C HIS A 61 -14.91 -13.48 1.14
N LEU A 62 -14.30 -13.86 2.26
CA LEU A 62 -13.83 -15.23 2.51
C LEU A 62 -14.99 -16.23 2.69
N GLU A 63 -16.07 -15.84 3.37
CA GLU A 63 -17.28 -16.66 3.51
C GLU A 63 -17.92 -16.97 2.16
N SER A 64 -17.84 -16.06 1.17
CA SER A 64 -18.30 -16.32 -0.20
C SER A 64 -17.56 -17.48 -0.87
N PHE A 65 -16.36 -17.83 -0.40
CA PHE A 65 -15.59 -18.99 -0.86
C PHE A 65 -15.78 -20.24 0.02
N GLY A 66 -16.68 -20.19 1.00
CA GLY A 66 -17.02 -21.29 1.88
C GLY A 66 -16.20 -21.37 3.17
N PHE A 67 -15.46 -20.32 3.54
CA PHE A 67 -14.81 -20.29 4.86
C PHE A 67 -15.83 -20.24 5.98
N LYS A 68 -15.68 -21.15 6.95
CA LYS A 68 -16.41 -21.13 8.21
C LYS A 68 -15.44 -20.73 9.30
N TRP A 69 -15.69 -19.60 9.93
CA TRP A 69 -14.85 -19.11 11.03
C TRP A 69 -15.26 -19.77 12.34
N ALA A 70 -14.30 -20.35 13.06
CA ALA A 70 -14.55 -20.99 14.35
C ALA A 70 -14.97 -20.00 15.45
N SER A 71 -14.67 -18.71 15.29
CA SER A 71 -15.07 -17.65 16.21
C SER A 71 -15.31 -16.35 15.46
N GLN A 72 -16.46 -15.72 15.71
CA GLN A 72 -16.75 -14.35 15.22
C GLN A 72 -16.04 -13.26 16.03
N LYS A 73 -15.45 -13.61 17.19
CA LYS A 73 -14.94 -12.62 18.15
C LYS A 73 -13.56 -12.08 17.74
N LEU A 74 -12.74 -12.90 17.09
CA LEU A 74 -11.39 -12.52 16.67
C LEU A 74 -11.17 -12.90 15.21
N PHE A 75 -10.89 -11.90 14.37
CA PHE A 75 -10.48 -12.14 12.99
C PHE A 75 -9.08 -12.79 12.99
N PRO A 76 -8.90 -13.94 12.31
CA PRO A 76 -7.66 -14.72 12.38
C PRO A 76 -6.55 -14.12 11.50
N TRP A 77 -6.09 -12.91 11.85
CA TRP A 77 -5.10 -12.17 11.08
C TRP A 77 -3.80 -12.96 10.84
N LYS A 78 -3.31 -13.66 11.87
CA LYS A 78 -2.06 -14.44 11.78
C LYS A 78 -2.21 -15.74 11.01
N SER A 79 -3.31 -16.47 11.21
CA SER A 79 -3.54 -17.74 10.51
C SER A 79 -4.21 -17.55 9.15
N LEU A 80 -4.49 -16.30 8.73
CA LEU A 80 -5.09 -16.00 7.43
C LEU A 80 -4.30 -16.61 6.28
N LEU A 81 -2.96 -16.53 6.32
CA LEU A 81 -2.09 -17.10 5.29
C LEU A 81 -2.27 -18.63 5.16
N ASN A 82 -2.35 -19.33 6.29
CA ASN A 82 -2.59 -20.78 6.35
C ASN A 82 -3.98 -21.14 5.82
N HIS A 83 -4.99 -20.35 6.19
CA HIS A 83 -6.35 -20.53 5.71
C HIS A 83 -6.45 -20.38 4.18
N LEU A 84 -5.82 -19.35 3.63
CA LEU A 84 -5.72 -19.12 2.19
C LEU A 84 -5.04 -20.31 1.49
N ALA A 85 -3.86 -20.73 1.95
CA ALA A 85 -3.14 -21.87 1.38
C ALA A 85 -3.95 -23.18 1.45
N GLY A 86 -4.53 -23.49 2.61
CA GLY A 86 -5.32 -24.71 2.81
C GLY A 86 -6.58 -24.79 1.94
N SER A 87 -7.11 -23.64 1.55
CA SER A 87 -8.27 -23.51 0.67
C SER A 87 -7.89 -23.29 -0.80
N ALA A 88 -6.59 -23.36 -1.12
CA ALA A 88 -6.04 -23.10 -2.45
C ALA A 88 -6.44 -21.73 -3.02
N LEU A 89 -6.44 -20.70 -2.17
CA LEU A 89 -6.80 -19.33 -2.52
C LEU A 89 -5.58 -18.42 -2.45
N VAL A 90 -5.55 -17.45 -3.35
CA VAL A 90 -4.56 -16.38 -3.37
C VAL A 90 -5.32 -15.06 -3.31
N LEU A 91 -4.88 -14.15 -2.45
CA LEU A 91 -5.38 -12.80 -2.35
C LEU A 91 -4.61 -11.90 -3.31
N MET A 92 -5.30 -11.37 -4.30
CA MET A 92 -4.74 -10.58 -5.39
C MET A 92 -4.96 -9.09 -5.13
N ASN A 93 -4.05 -8.25 -5.64
CA ASN A 93 -4.10 -6.78 -5.56
C ASN A 93 -4.14 -6.23 -4.13
N TRP A 94 -3.39 -6.83 -3.21
CA TRP A 94 -3.21 -6.23 -1.88
C TRP A 94 -2.54 -4.85 -1.99
N PRO A 95 -3.05 -3.78 -1.35
CA PRO A 95 -2.43 -2.46 -1.42
C PRO A 95 -0.95 -2.47 -1.03
N ALA A 96 -0.08 -1.91 -1.89
CA ALA A 96 1.38 -2.06 -1.76
C ALA A 96 1.96 -1.50 -0.44
N ASP A 97 1.32 -0.47 0.12
CA ASP A 97 1.78 0.22 1.33
C ASP A 97 1.10 -0.28 2.62
N VAL A 98 0.21 -1.27 2.52
CA VAL A 98 -0.50 -1.80 3.69
C VAL A 98 0.21 -3.03 4.22
N ILE A 99 0.45 -3.03 5.53
CA ILE A 99 1.06 -4.17 6.24
C ILE A 99 0.30 -5.47 5.99
N PHE A 100 1.04 -6.57 5.80
CA PHE A 100 0.44 -7.85 5.51
C PHE A 100 -0.13 -8.57 6.74
N PRO A 101 -1.05 -9.53 6.54
CA PRO A 101 -1.46 -10.45 7.58
C PRO A 101 -0.27 -11.20 8.18
N GLY A 102 -0.10 -11.09 9.51
CA GLY A 102 0.99 -11.72 10.25
C GLY A 102 2.32 -10.97 10.26
N GLU A 103 2.46 -9.87 9.51
CA GLU A 103 3.63 -9.00 9.58
C GLU A 103 3.56 -8.11 10.84
N GLU A 104 4.69 -7.96 11.54
CA GLU A 104 4.80 -7.10 12.72
C GLU A 104 5.31 -5.72 12.31
N ARG A 105 4.70 -4.65 12.83
CA ARG A 105 5.20 -3.29 12.62
C ARG A 105 6.51 -3.10 13.38
N ARG A 106 7.55 -2.69 12.65
CA ARG A 106 8.82 -2.28 13.27
C ARG A 106 8.57 -1.17 14.30
N GLY A 107 9.07 -1.36 15.52
CA GLY A 107 9.02 -0.35 16.59
C GLY A 107 7.82 -0.42 17.54
N LYS A 108 6.80 -1.25 17.28
CA LYS A 108 5.75 -1.56 18.26
C LYS A 108 5.87 -3.02 18.68
N GLY A 109 6.55 -3.25 19.80
CA GLY A 109 6.58 -4.58 20.41
C GLY A 109 5.16 -5.00 20.76
N ASN A 110 4.73 -6.15 20.25
CA ASN A 110 3.47 -6.84 20.57
C ASN A 110 2.28 -6.55 19.65
N GLY A 111 2.50 -5.93 18.49
CA GLY A 111 1.48 -5.92 17.45
C GLY A 111 1.23 -7.33 16.92
N LYS A 112 0.16 -7.98 17.37
CA LYS A 112 -0.13 -9.40 17.07
C LYS A 112 -1.39 -9.60 16.24
N GLY A 113 -1.89 -8.59 15.53
CA GLY A 113 -3.13 -8.77 14.78
C GLY A 113 -3.59 -7.58 13.97
N ILE A 114 -4.82 -7.66 13.48
CA ILE A 114 -5.42 -6.62 12.63
C ILE A 114 -5.52 -5.25 13.34
N SER A 115 -5.40 -5.20 14.66
CA SER A 115 -5.28 -3.96 15.44
C SER A 115 -4.05 -3.12 15.10
N ASP A 116 -3.05 -3.71 14.44
CA ASP A 116 -1.82 -3.01 14.06
C ASP A 116 -1.97 -2.16 12.81
N LEU A 117 -3.06 -2.38 12.06
CA LEU A 117 -3.45 -1.50 10.96
C LEU A 117 -3.63 -0.08 11.51
N THR A 118 -3.03 0.90 10.83
CA THR A 118 -3.43 2.29 11.02
C THR A 118 -4.80 2.55 10.41
N LEU A 119 -5.37 3.69 10.79
CA LEU A 119 -6.55 4.22 10.14
C LEU A 119 -6.37 4.34 8.61
N THR A 120 -5.21 4.80 8.17
CA THR A 120 -4.84 4.88 6.74
C THR A 120 -4.80 3.52 6.07
N ASP A 121 -4.25 2.49 6.75
CA ASP A 121 -4.26 1.13 6.20
C ASP A 121 -5.69 0.59 6.07
N CYS A 122 -6.53 0.82 7.07
CA CYS A 122 -7.93 0.42 7.02
C CYS A 122 -8.66 1.11 5.87
N SER A 123 -8.42 2.40 5.65
CA SER A 123 -8.97 3.13 4.50
C SER A 123 -8.58 2.48 3.17
N LYS A 124 -7.27 2.29 2.96
CA LYS A 124 -6.73 1.71 1.73
C LYS A 124 -7.27 0.30 1.47
N LEU A 125 -7.40 -0.53 2.52
CA LEU A 125 -7.96 -1.87 2.39
C LEU A 125 -9.45 -1.84 2.05
N VAL A 126 -10.25 -1.01 2.72
CA VAL A 126 -11.68 -0.91 2.41
C VAL A 126 -11.87 -0.39 0.99
N ALA A 127 -11.15 0.66 0.60
CA ALA A 127 -11.18 1.19 -0.76
C ALA A 127 -10.83 0.11 -1.80
N ALA A 128 -9.78 -0.68 -1.56
CA ALA A 128 -9.40 -1.77 -2.45
C ALA A 128 -10.43 -2.91 -2.51
N LEU A 129 -11.14 -3.19 -1.40
CA LEU A 129 -12.21 -4.19 -1.32
C LEU A 129 -13.53 -3.73 -1.95
N GLU A 130 -13.83 -2.44 -1.89
CA GLU A 130 -15.04 -1.83 -2.46
C GLU A 130 -14.85 -1.41 -3.92
N ASP A 131 -13.61 -1.38 -4.42
CA ASP A 131 -13.31 -1.05 -5.80
C ASP A 131 -14.07 -1.97 -6.78
N GLN A 132 -14.69 -1.36 -7.78
CA GLN A 132 -15.43 -2.03 -8.83
C GLN A 132 -14.58 -2.27 -10.08
N SER A 133 -13.36 -1.73 -10.11
CA SER A 133 -12.41 -1.94 -11.19
C SER A 133 -11.86 -3.37 -11.24
N THR A 134 -11.19 -3.69 -12.34
CA THR A 134 -10.43 -4.95 -12.49
C THR A 134 -9.27 -5.07 -11.51
N ASN A 135 -8.81 -3.95 -10.94
CA ASN A 135 -7.67 -3.90 -10.02
C ASN A 135 -8.08 -4.02 -8.55
N ARG A 136 -9.36 -4.29 -8.27
CA ARG A 136 -9.84 -4.49 -6.90
C ARG A 136 -9.11 -5.63 -6.20
N LEU A 137 -9.03 -5.55 -4.88
CA LEU A 137 -8.58 -6.63 -4.03
C LEU A 137 -9.60 -7.78 -4.11
N HIS A 138 -9.15 -8.96 -4.50
CA HIS A 138 -10.03 -10.12 -4.66
C HIS A 138 -9.33 -11.44 -4.35
N LEU A 139 -10.14 -12.47 -4.14
CA LEU A 139 -9.67 -13.84 -3.93
C LEU A 139 -9.73 -14.59 -5.26
N GLN A 140 -8.70 -15.35 -5.56
CA GLN A 140 -8.64 -16.23 -6.71
C GLN A 140 -8.30 -17.64 -6.29
N ARG A 141 -9.07 -18.63 -6.77
CA ARG A 141 -8.89 -20.04 -6.43
C ARG A 141 -7.97 -20.72 -7.45
N PHE A 142 -6.94 -21.40 -6.95
CA PHE A 142 -5.96 -22.15 -7.72
C PHE A 142 -5.78 -23.57 -7.16
N PRO A 143 -6.73 -24.50 -7.39
CA PRO A 143 -6.71 -25.83 -6.78
C PRO A 143 -5.42 -26.61 -7.06
N LYS A 144 -4.90 -26.49 -8.29
CA LYS A 144 -3.65 -27.13 -8.74
C LYS A 144 -2.40 -26.64 -8.01
N LEU A 145 -2.47 -25.47 -7.36
CA LEU A 145 -1.33 -24.88 -6.65
C LEU A 145 -1.39 -25.12 -5.14
N LYS A 146 -2.39 -25.84 -4.62
CA LYS A 146 -2.59 -26.02 -3.17
C LYS A 146 -1.32 -26.48 -2.43
N GLU A 147 -0.66 -27.52 -2.92
CA GLU A 147 0.57 -28.05 -2.32
C GLU A 147 1.73 -27.05 -2.40
N ALA A 148 1.83 -26.32 -3.52
CA ALA A 148 2.85 -25.29 -3.70
C ALA A 148 2.62 -24.07 -2.79
N LEU A 149 1.35 -23.73 -2.51
CA LEU A 149 0.99 -22.69 -1.55
C LEU A 149 1.33 -23.14 -0.12
N LEU A 150 0.95 -24.36 0.27
CA LEU A 150 1.23 -24.93 1.60
C LEU A 150 2.73 -25.10 1.87
N SER A 151 3.51 -25.47 0.86
CA SER A 151 4.97 -25.62 0.96
C SER A 151 5.74 -24.30 0.78
N SER A 152 5.06 -23.15 0.77
CA SER A 152 5.68 -21.83 0.56
C SER A 152 6.47 -21.68 -0.77
N LYS A 153 6.18 -22.50 -1.78
CA LYS A 153 6.78 -22.39 -3.13
C LYS A 153 6.04 -21.37 -4.01
N LYS A 154 4.78 -21.07 -3.67
CA LYS A 154 3.95 -20.05 -4.32
C LYS A 154 3.35 -19.10 -3.27
N PRO A 155 3.14 -17.83 -3.62
CA PRO A 155 2.61 -16.85 -2.69
C PRO A 155 1.11 -17.00 -2.50
N VAL A 156 0.64 -16.67 -1.29
CA VAL A 156 -0.78 -16.62 -0.91
C VAL A 156 -1.36 -15.20 -0.98
N ILE A 157 -0.50 -14.18 -0.99
CA ILE A 157 -0.89 -12.78 -1.24
C ILE A 157 0.04 -12.19 -2.29
N ILE A 158 -0.53 -11.51 -3.27
CA ILE A 158 0.19 -10.76 -4.30
C ILE A 158 -0.28 -9.31 -4.21
N SER A 159 0.67 -8.39 -4.00
CA SER A 159 0.34 -6.97 -3.93
C SER A 159 -0.05 -6.43 -5.30
N ALA A 160 -0.80 -5.32 -5.28
CA ALA A 160 -0.99 -4.48 -6.44
C ALA A 160 0.38 -3.96 -6.95
N PRO A 161 0.46 -3.60 -8.25
CA PRO A 161 1.59 -2.83 -8.78
C PRO A 161 1.92 -1.62 -7.91
N PRO A 162 3.20 -1.38 -7.56
CA PRO A 162 3.60 -0.12 -6.93
C PRO A 162 3.28 1.08 -7.83
N SER A 163 3.02 2.24 -7.22
CA SER A 163 2.91 3.51 -7.95
C SER A 163 4.22 3.82 -8.69
N HIS A 164 4.13 4.55 -9.80
CA HIS A 164 5.27 5.00 -10.58
C HIS A 164 6.32 5.77 -9.77
N ASP A 165 5.91 6.48 -8.71
CA ASP A 165 6.79 7.22 -7.80
C ASP A 165 7.38 6.35 -6.67
N SER A 166 6.97 5.08 -6.57
CA SER A 166 7.51 4.18 -5.56
C SER A 166 8.96 3.82 -5.86
N ASN A 167 9.80 3.79 -4.83
CA ASN A 167 11.17 3.26 -4.91
C ASN A 167 11.20 1.75 -5.25
N LEU A 168 10.09 1.03 -5.05
CA LEU A 168 9.99 -0.39 -5.36
C LEU A 168 9.70 -0.59 -6.85
N THR A 169 10.54 -1.36 -7.53
CA THR A 169 10.35 -1.69 -8.95
C THR A 169 9.25 -2.73 -9.19
N ARG A 170 8.88 -3.49 -8.15
CA ARG A 170 7.89 -4.57 -8.21
C ARG A 170 7.11 -4.68 -6.91
N GLY A 171 5.89 -5.19 -7.03
CA GLY A 171 5.02 -5.52 -5.92
C GLY A 171 5.57 -6.63 -5.04
N LYS A 172 5.12 -6.65 -3.79
CA LYS A 172 5.46 -7.66 -2.79
C LYS A 172 4.61 -8.91 -2.99
N ARG A 173 5.17 -10.07 -2.65
CA ARG A 173 4.43 -11.33 -2.55
C ARG A 173 4.68 -11.97 -1.20
N VAL A 174 3.64 -12.49 -0.59
CA VAL A 174 3.70 -13.10 0.74
C VAL A 174 3.43 -14.59 0.64
N PHE A 175 4.24 -15.38 1.33
CA PHE A 175 4.15 -16.83 1.40
C PHE A 175 3.54 -17.28 2.72
N VAL A 176 3.11 -18.54 2.80
CA VAL A 176 2.41 -19.05 3.99
C VAL A 176 3.29 -19.04 5.25
N ASN A 177 4.61 -19.22 5.10
CA ASN A 177 5.61 -19.06 6.15
C ASN A 177 5.90 -17.59 6.54
N SER A 178 5.09 -16.64 6.05
CA SER A 178 5.23 -15.19 6.29
C SER A 178 6.50 -14.56 5.69
N THR A 179 7.25 -15.26 4.82
CA THR A 179 8.32 -14.62 4.07
C THR A 179 7.74 -13.72 2.97
N VAL A 180 8.51 -12.70 2.59
CA VAL A 180 8.13 -11.73 1.57
C VAL A 180 9.23 -11.63 0.53
N ASP A 181 8.86 -11.63 -0.76
CA ASP A 181 9.75 -11.26 -1.86
C ASP A 181 9.17 -10.10 -2.68
N TYR A 182 9.99 -9.57 -3.60
CA TYR A 182 9.64 -8.44 -4.47
C TYR A 182 9.52 -8.88 -5.93
N LEU A 183 8.88 -10.03 -6.16
CA LEU A 183 8.72 -10.60 -7.49
C LEU A 183 7.25 -10.56 -7.97
N GLY A 184 6.47 -9.62 -7.45
CA GLY A 184 5.10 -9.34 -7.83
C GLY A 184 4.97 -8.57 -9.15
N PRO A 185 3.81 -7.94 -9.41
CA PRO A 185 3.59 -7.10 -10.59
C PRO A 185 4.61 -5.96 -10.69
N SER A 186 5.01 -5.61 -11.91
CA SER A 186 5.92 -4.48 -12.14
C SER A 186 5.28 -3.16 -11.72
N ARG A 187 6.11 -2.21 -11.27
CA ARG A 187 5.70 -0.83 -11.00
C ARG A 187 4.97 -0.22 -12.21
N LEU A 188 3.93 0.57 -11.93
CA LEU A 188 3.18 1.27 -12.96
C LEU A 188 4.11 2.21 -13.75
N PRO A 189 3.92 2.32 -15.08
CA PRO A 189 4.69 3.27 -15.88
C PRO A 189 4.28 4.71 -15.55
N ASN A 190 5.24 5.63 -15.60
CA ASN A 190 4.93 7.04 -15.60
C ASN A 190 4.42 7.44 -17.00
N ILE A 191 3.10 7.63 -17.12
CA ILE A 191 2.44 7.95 -18.39
C ILE A 191 2.95 9.28 -18.95
N ALA A 192 3.25 10.26 -18.10
CA ALA A 192 3.80 11.57 -18.49
C ALA A 192 5.25 11.48 -18.99
N ALA A 193 6.02 10.48 -18.57
CA ALA A 193 7.41 10.27 -18.97
C ALA A 193 7.58 9.42 -20.24
N THR A 194 6.49 9.08 -20.94
CA THR A 194 6.55 8.30 -22.19
C THR A 194 7.21 9.14 -23.29
N ARG A 195 8.56 9.14 -23.32
CA ARG A 195 9.37 10.00 -24.18
C ARG A 195 9.16 9.69 -25.65
N VAL A 196 8.79 10.77 -26.36
CA VAL A 196 9.04 11.08 -27.77
C VAL A 196 10.29 10.36 -28.30
N ARG A 197 10.11 9.44 -29.26
CA ARG A 197 11.20 8.95 -30.10
C ARG A 197 11.76 10.12 -30.90
N ARG A 198 12.97 10.59 -30.55
CA ARG A 198 13.77 11.37 -31.49
C ARG A 198 14.32 10.40 -32.53
N ASN A 199 13.71 10.42 -33.72
CA ASN A 199 14.29 9.78 -34.89
C ASN A 199 15.60 10.51 -35.21
N LYS A 200 16.72 9.78 -35.25
CA LYS A 200 17.97 10.31 -35.78
C LYS A 200 17.81 10.40 -37.29
N THR A 201 17.58 11.61 -37.81
CA THR A 201 17.72 11.90 -39.23
C THR A 201 19.20 11.72 -39.60
N LYS A 202 19.45 10.89 -40.61
CA LYS A 202 20.76 10.73 -41.25
C LYS A 202 21.06 11.94 -42.13
#